data_AF-A0A411WK80-F1
#
_entry.id   AF-A0A411WK80-F1
#
_cell.length_a   1.000
_cell.length_b   1.000
_cell.length_c   1.000
_cell.angle_alpha   90.00
_cell.angle_beta   90.00
_cell.angle_gamma   90.00
#
_symmetry.space_group_name_H-M   'P 1'
#
loop_
_entity.id
_entity.type
_entity.pdbx_description
1 polymer ?
#
loop_
_entity_poly.entity_id
_entity_poly.type
_entity_poly.pdbx_seq_one_letter_code
_entity_poly.pdbx_strand_id
1 'polypeptide(L)'
;MSENLKDQSNPFSTGGGGVNFETRIQASFALVLLAGISVPGLPLTAKARELKFQAKYDGVHTDDFVLVANDKAGNDYKLCAQIKHTITISAQDAMFSEVIKSAWEDFNATGVDGRIDALALITGPLTRKDVNSTLPILEWARYSATAEEFIKKSTTEGFTSKDKLEKLEAFKIQLKVANNGQDLTEEQLWQFLRIFYLLSFDLDSKNSIVGNMMGGLISAHSDEAPYLVWQGSLRVSKSLIRMPER
;
A
#
# COMPACT_ATOMS: atom_id res chain seq x y z
N MET A 1 29.30 -30.54 -24.75
CA MET A 1 29.64 -29.20 -24.22
C MET A 1 28.40 -28.33 -24.41
N SER A 2 27.63 -28.12 -23.35
CA SER A 2 26.43 -27.28 -23.34
C SER A 2 26.78 -25.92 -22.76
N GLU A 3 26.71 -24.89 -23.57
CA GLU A 3 27.02 -23.50 -23.21
C GLU A 3 26.01 -22.90 -22.23
N ASN A 4 26.55 -22.00 -21.40
CA ASN A 4 25.89 -21.18 -20.40
C ASN A 4 24.67 -20.41 -20.93
N LEU A 5 23.48 -20.72 -20.41
CA LEU A 5 22.35 -19.79 -20.35
C LEU A 5 22.60 -18.80 -19.20
N LYS A 6 23.43 -17.78 -19.43
CA LYS A 6 23.52 -16.60 -18.55
C LYS A 6 22.25 -15.75 -18.73
N ASP A 7 21.59 -15.48 -17.61
CA ASP A 7 20.57 -14.46 -17.37
C ASP A 7 20.00 -13.74 -18.60
N GLN A 8 19.00 -14.34 -19.22
CA GLN A 8 18.06 -13.58 -20.03
C GLN A 8 17.16 -12.79 -19.07
N SER A 9 17.53 -11.52 -18.87
CA SER A 9 16.67 -10.54 -18.21
C SER A 9 15.31 -10.50 -18.90
N ASN A 10 14.24 -10.64 -18.12
CA ASN A 10 12.86 -10.55 -18.56
C ASN A 10 12.61 -9.28 -19.42
N PRO A 11 12.07 -9.40 -20.65
CA PRO A 11 11.73 -8.26 -21.52
C PRO A 11 10.84 -7.18 -20.89
N PHE A 12 10.07 -7.51 -19.84
CA PHE A 12 9.24 -6.56 -19.09
C PHE A 12 10.06 -5.58 -18.25
N SER A 13 11.21 -6.00 -17.75
CA SER A 13 12.07 -5.13 -16.93
C SER A 13 12.83 -4.12 -17.78
N THR A 14 13.16 -4.49 -19.03
CA THR A 14 13.79 -3.59 -20.03
C THR A 14 12.79 -2.77 -20.83
N GLY A 15 11.49 -3.10 -20.82
CA GLY A 15 10.42 -2.39 -21.55
C GLY A 15 9.66 -1.31 -20.77
N GLY A 16 10.05 -0.99 -19.53
CA GLY A 16 9.41 0.05 -18.72
C GLY A 16 8.05 -0.32 -18.11
N GLY A 17 7.65 -1.61 -18.13
CA GLY A 17 6.37 -2.07 -17.59
C GLY A 17 6.17 -1.76 -16.10
N GLY A 18 7.20 -2.00 -15.27
CA GLY A 18 7.15 -1.67 -13.84
C GLY A 18 7.08 -0.17 -13.54
N VAL A 19 7.82 0.64 -14.30
CA VAL A 19 7.80 2.12 -14.19
C VAL A 19 6.44 2.67 -14.59
N ASN A 20 5.80 2.06 -15.60
CA ASN A 20 4.44 2.45 -16.00
C ASN A 20 3.42 2.17 -14.89
N PHE A 21 3.50 1.04 -14.19
CA PHE A 21 2.55 0.72 -13.11
C PHE A 21 2.67 1.69 -11.92
N GLU A 22 3.87 1.93 -11.43
CA GLU A 22 4.09 2.86 -10.30
C GLU A 22 3.55 4.25 -10.63
N THR A 23 3.90 4.76 -11.81
CA THR A 23 3.47 6.09 -12.24
C THR A 23 1.95 6.15 -12.43
N ARG A 24 1.31 5.06 -12.90
CA ARG A 24 -0.15 4.92 -13.01
C ARG A 24 -0.82 5.00 -11.63
N ILE A 25 -0.28 4.32 -10.62
CA ILE A 25 -0.79 4.40 -9.25
C ILE A 25 -0.61 5.81 -8.68
N GLN A 26 0.55 6.43 -8.86
CA GLN A 26 0.79 7.80 -8.42
C GLN A 26 -0.20 8.79 -9.07
N ALA A 27 -0.46 8.64 -10.37
CA ALA A 27 -1.47 9.43 -11.09
C ALA A 27 -2.89 9.18 -10.55
N SER A 28 -3.24 7.95 -10.20
CA SER A 28 -4.51 7.60 -9.54
C SER A 28 -4.71 8.39 -8.24
N PHE A 29 -3.70 8.41 -7.36
CA PHE A 29 -3.79 9.13 -6.09
C PHE A 29 -3.76 10.65 -6.28
N ALA A 30 -3.10 11.16 -7.33
CA ALA A 30 -3.22 12.56 -7.71
C ALA A 30 -4.66 12.90 -8.15
N LEU A 31 -5.34 12.02 -8.89
CA LEU A 31 -6.76 12.22 -9.24
C LEU A 31 -7.66 12.16 -8.01
N VAL A 32 -7.39 11.27 -7.05
CA VAL A 32 -8.11 11.23 -5.76
C VAL A 32 -8.00 12.57 -5.03
N LEU A 33 -6.78 13.14 -4.99
CA LEU A 33 -6.54 14.48 -4.46
C LEU A 33 -7.32 15.54 -5.24
N LEU A 34 -7.21 15.55 -6.58
CA LEU A 34 -7.86 16.52 -7.46
C LEU A 34 -9.39 16.52 -7.33
N ALA A 35 -9.98 15.33 -7.24
CA ALA A 35 -11.43 15.17 -7.10
C ALA A 35 -11.93 15.37 -5.66
N GLY A 36 -11.03 15.41 -4.66
CA GLY A 36 -11.42 15.53 -3.25
C GLY A 36 -12.32 14.39 -2.77
N ILE A 37 -12.03 13.17 -3.23
CA ILE A 37 -12.74 11.93 -2.86
C ILE A 37 -12.02 11.19 -1.73
N SER A 38 -12.63 10.13 -1.24
CA SER A 38 -12.06 9.30 -0.17
C SER A 38 -10.85 8.51 -0.65
N VAL A 39 -9.95 8.23 0.30
CA VAL A 39 -8.68 7.54 0.07
C VAL A 39 -8.80 6.10 0.56
N PRO A 40 -8.48 5.08 -0.26
CA PRO A 40 -8.45 3.69 0.19
C PRO A 40 -7.52 3.52 1.39
N GLY A 41 -7.98 2.81 2.43
CA GLY A 41 -7.24 2.62 3.67
C GLY A 41 -7.48 3.69 4.74
N LEU A 42 -8.13 4.81 4.39
CA LEU A 42 -8.56 5.84 5.35
C LEU A 42 -10.10 5.84 5.49
N PRO A 43 -10.66 6.51 6.52
CA PRO A 43 -12.11 6.64 6.66
C PRO A 43 -12.78 7.27 5.43
N LEU A 44 -13.99 6.81 5.08
CA LEU A 44 -14.73 7.34 3.91
C LEU A 44 -15.08 8.83 4.03
N THR A 45 -15.05 9.37 5.26
CA THR A 45 -15.26 10.79 5.54
C THR A 45 -14.02 11.65 5.30
N ALA A 46 -12.83 11.03 5.26
CA ALA A 46 -11.56 11.72 5.04
C ALA A 46 -11.37 12.00 3.55
N LYS A 47 -10.97 13.23 3.22
CA LYS A 47 -10.70 13.68 1.86
C LYS A 47 -9.24 14.06 1.71
N ALA A 48 -8.64 13.65 0.61
CA ALA A 48 -7.25 13.99 0.29
C ALA A 48 -7.04 15.51 0.21
N ARG A 49 -5.96 15.99 0.83
CA ARG A 49 -5.58 17.41 0.90
C ARG A 49 -4.17 17.68 0.39
N GLU A 50 -3.25 16.75 0.63
CA GLU A 50 -1.85 16.87 0.22
C GLU A 50 -1.33 15.52 -0.26
N LEU A 51 -0.56 15.53 -1.34
CA LEU A 51 0.11 14.36 -1.88
C LEU A 51 1.57 14.70 -2.15
N LYS A 52 2.47 13.91 -1.56
CA LYS A 52 3.91 14.09 -1.63
C LYS A 52 4.56 12.84 -2.18
N PHE A 53 5.15 12.94 -3.37
CA PHE A 53 5.96 11.87 -3.95
C PHE A 53 7.38 11.86 -3.38
N GLN A 54 8.02 10.68 -3.34
CA GLN A 54 9.42 10.51 -2.96
C GLN A 54 9.78 11.13 -1.59
N ALA A 55 8.94 10.88 -0.58
CA ALA A 55 9.04 11.50 0.75
C ALA A 55 10.29 11.10 1.57
N LYS A 56 11.15 10.23 1.02
CA LYS A 56 12.39 9.75 1.64
C LYS A 56 13.36 10.84 2.08
N TYR A 57 13.37 11.97 1.38
CA TYR A 57 14.23 13.11 1.75
C TYR A 57 13.69 13.95 2.90
N ASP A 58 12.43 13.75 3.31
CA ASP A 58 11.75 14.55 4.32
C ASP A 58 11.33 13.74 5.56
N GLY A 59 12.07 12.65 5.85
CA GLY A 59 11.95 11.89 7.10
C GLY A 59 10.89 10.78 7.11
N VAL A 60 10.26 10.46 5.96
CA VAL A 60 9.39 9.28 5.80
C VAL A 60 10.17 8.19 5.09
N HIS A 61 10.17 6.98 5.60
CA HIS A 61 10.99 5.88 5.10
C HIS A 61 10.35 5.14 3.91
N THR A 62 9.03 5.25 3.76
CA THR A 62 8.29 4.74 2.60
C THR A 62 8.69 5.47 1.32
N ASP A 63 8.99 4.68 0.28
CA ASP A 63 9.70 5.15 -0.91
C ASP A 63 8.84 5.95 -1.92
N ASP A 64 7.55 5.65 -2.05
CA ASP A 64 6.79 6.11 -3.22
C ASP A 64 6.01 7.40 -2.98
N PHE A 65 5.05 7.42 -2.03
CA PHE A 65 4.32 8.64 -1.69
C PHE A 65 3.70 8.65 -0.30
N VAL A 66 3.40 9.85 0.18
CA VAL A 66 2.61 10.13 1.38
C VAL A 66 1.42 10.98 1.00
N LEU A 67 0.24 10.57 1.43
CA LEU A 67 -1.00 11.33 1.29
C LEU A 67 -1.48 11.77 2.66
N VAL A 68 -1.84 13.05 2.78
CA VAL A 68 -2.55 13.59 3.95
C VAL A 68 -4.01 13.85 3.56
N ALA A 69 -4.92 13.40 4.39
CA ALA A 69 -6.35 13.61 4.25
C ALA A 69 -6.91 14.19 5.54
N ASN A 70 -8.03 14.90 5.47
CA ASN A 70 -8.73 15.37 6.65
C ASN A 70 -10.23 15.10 6.55
N ASP A 71 -10.89 14.93 7.68
CA ASP A 71 -12.36 14.90 7.74
C ASP A 71 -12.94 16.29 8.09
N LYS A 72 -14.27 16.36 8.14
CA LYS A 72 -15.00 17.58 8.53
C LYS A 72 -14.89 17.92 10.02
N ALA A 73 -14.48 16.96 10.85
CA ALA A 73 -14.27 17.17 12.28
C ALA A 73 -12.88 17.76 12.57
N GLY A 74 -12.01 17.87 11.55
CA GLY A 74 -10.65 18.39 11.68
C GLY A 74 -9.63 17.33 12.08
N ASN A 75 -9.97 16.05 11.99
CA ASN A 75 -9.01 14.98 12.16
C ASN A 75 -8.15 14.88 10.89
N ASP A 76 -6.84 14.93 11.06
CA ASP A 76 -5.86 14.67 10.00
C ASP A 76 -5.48 13.19 10.01
N TYR A 77 -5.36 12.62 8.81
CA TYR A 77 -5.01 11.24 8.55
C TYR A 77 -3.85 11.19 7.57
N LYS A 78 -2.96 10.22 7.75
CA LYS A 78 -1.82 9.98 6.87
C LYS A 78 -1.87 8.58 6.28
N LEU A 79 -1.56 8.49 4.99
CA LEU A 79 -1.31 7.24 4.28
C LEU A 79 0.10 7.26 3.71
N CYS A 80 0.99 6.43 4.26
CA CYS A 80 2.33 6.19 3.72
C CYS A 80 2.25 4.97 2.79
N ALA A 81 2.56 5.14 1.50
CA ALA A 81 2.32 4.11 0.50
C ALA A 81 3.60 3.67 -0.21
N GLN A 82 3.82 2.35 -0.24
CA GLN A 82 4.87 1.72 -1.02
C GLN A 82 4.24 0.93 -2.17
N ILE A 83 4.76 1.10 -3.38
CA ILE A 83 4.26 0.48 -4.59
C ILE A 83 5.24 -0.61 -5.02
N LYS A 84 4.71 -1.82 -5.23
CA LYS A 84 5.43 -2.93 -5.83
C LYS A 84 4.53 -3.60 -6.84
N HIS A 85 4.90 -3.62 -8.12
CA HIS A 85 4.09 -4.24 -9.17
C HIS A 85 3.70 -5.69 -8.84
N THR A 86 4.61 -6.45 -8.24
CA THR A 86 4.37 -7.80 -7.73
C THR A 86 5.18 -8.01 -6.47
N ILE A 87 4.62 -8.74 -5.51
CA ILE A 87 5.29 -9.06 -4.25
C ILE A 87 4.85 -10.42 -3.73
N THR A 88 5.79 -11.17 -3.15
CA THR A 88 5.50 -12.44 -2.49
C THR A 88 5.51 -12.24 -0.99
N ILE A 89 4.34 -12.37 -0.37
CA ILE A 89 4.21 -12.25 1.09
C ILE A 89 4.69 -13.55 1.73
N SER A 90 5.97 -13.61 2.12
CA SER A 90 6.57 -14.78 2.75
C SER A 90 7.75 -14.43 3.66
N ALA A 91 8.09 -15.32 4.59
CA ALA A 91 9.19 -15.14 5.53
C ALA A 91 10.59 -15.13 4.88
N GLN A 92 10.73 -15.60 3.63
CA GLN A 92 12.02 -15.68 2.93
C GLN A 92 12.15 -14.67 1.79
N ASP A 93 11.10 -13.90 1.49
CA ASP A 93 11.12 -12.95 0.38
C ASP A 93 11.85 -11.66 0.78
N ALA A 94 12.95 -11.37 0.10
CA ALA A 94 13.80 -10.21 0.39
C ALA A 94 13.06 -8.89 0.12
N MET A 95 12.25 -8.82 -0.93
CA MET A 95 11.49 -7.61 -1.27
C MET A 95 10.43 -7.33 -0.20
N PHE A 96 9.75 -8.36 0.29
CA PHE A 96 8.82 -8.24 1.41
C PHE A 96 9.53 -7.84 2.71
N SER A 97 10.74 -8.35 2.94
CA SER A 97 11.58 -7.91 4.07
C SER A 97 11.86 -6.40 4.02
N GLU A 98 12.26 -5.87 2.86
CA GLU A 98 12.51 -4.43 2.66
C GLU A 98 11.24 -3.59 2.85
N VAL A 99 10.11 -4.06 2.33
CA VAL A 99 8.82 -3.38 2.50
C VAL A 99 8.40 -3.32 3.96
N ILE A 100 8.47 -4.45 4.67
CA ILE A 100 8.11 -4.51 6.09
C ILE A 100 9.08 -3.66 6.92
N LYS A 101 10.36 -3.65 6.59
CA LYS A 101 11.34 -2.79 7.26
C LYS A 101 10.99 -1.31 7.10
N SER A 102 10.72 -0.85 5.89
CA SER A 102 10.38 0.55 5.62
C SER A 102 9.08 0.94 6.33
N ALA A 103 8.05 0.10 6.24
CA ALA A 103 6.79 0.30 6.94
C ALA A 103 6.95 0.30 8.47
N TRP A 104 7.83 -0.54 9.01
CA TRP A 104 8.14 -0.59 10.44
C TRP A 104 8.86 0.67 10.92
N GLU A 105 9.80 1.18 10.12
CA GLU A 105 10.45 2.46 10.39
C GLU A 105 9.43 3.61 10.43
N ASP A 106 8.48 3.64 9.48
CA ASP A 106 7.41 4.64 9.49
C ASP A 106 6.42 4.48 10.63
N PHE A 107 6.08 3.24 11.00
CA PHE A 107 5.24 2.96 12.18
C PHE A 107 5.83 3.54 13.47
N ASN A 108 7.15 3.54 13.60
CA ASN A 108 7.86 4.06 14.76
C ASN A 108 8.30 5.52 14.61
N ALA A 109 8.16 6.11 13.42
CA ALA A 109 8.53 7.49 13.16
C ALA A 109 7.56 8.47 13.86
N THR A 110 8.07 9.64 14.23
CA THR A 110 7.23 10.69 14.82
C THR A 110 6.19 11.18 13.81
N GLY A 111 4.91 11.06 14.17
CA GLY A 111 3.80 11.59 13.38
C GLY A 111 3.05 10.58 12.53
N VAL A 112 3.27 9.27 12.70
CA VAL A 112 2.30 8.24 12.30
C VAL A 112 1.50 7.83 13.54
N ASP A 113 0.19 8.02 13.52
CA ASP A 113 -0.71 7.55 14.58
C ASP A 113 -1.21 6.14 14.23
N GLY A 114 -0.72 5.14 14.96
CA GLY A 114 -1.11 3.74 14.81
C GLY A 114 -2.59 3.42 15.07
N ARG A 115 -3.44 4.41 15.34
CA ARG A 115 -4.91 4.27 15.48
C ARG A 115 -5.67 4.73 14.25
N ILE A 116 -5.19 5.73 13.53
CA ILE A 116 -5.96 6.43 12.48
C ILE A 116 -5.23 6.48 11.13
N ASP A 117 -3.91 6.35 11.13
CA ASP A 117 -3.10 6.37 9.91
C ASP A 117 -3.04 5.00 9.24
N ALA A 118 -2.48 4.97 8.03
CA ALA A 118 -2.37 3.78 7.21
C ALA A 118 -0.96 3.64 6.61
N LEU A 119 -0.46 2.41 6.62
CA LEU A 119 0.73 1.97 5.90
C LEU A 119 0.27 1.07 4.76
N ALA A 120 0.37 1.53 3.52
CA ALA A 120 -0.20 0.84 2.36
C ALA A 120 0.89 0.22 1.49
N LEU A 121 0.87 -1.11 1.35
CA LEU A 121 1.54 -1.82 0.27
C LEU A 121 0.58 -1.95 -0.92
N ILE A 122 0.89 -1.25 -2.00
CA ILE A 122 0.11 -1.25 -3.23
C ILE A 122 0.76 -2.17 -4.25
N THR A 123 -0.03 -3.09 -4.81
CA THR A 123 0.45 -4.07 -5.79
C THR A 123 -0.54 -4.29 -6.92
N GLY A 124 -0.08 -4.98 -7.97
CA GLY A 124 -0.95 -5.56 -8.99
C GLY A 124 -1.98 -6.56 -8.42
N PRO A 125 -2.72 -7.28 -9.28
CA PRO A 125 -3.66 -8.30 -8.86
C PRO A 125 -3.05 -9.32 -7.89
N LEU A 126 -3.71 -9.54 -6.74
CA LEU A 126 -3.25 -10.46 -5.71
C LEU A 126 -3.46 -11.94 -6.10
N THR A 127 -2.64 -12.82 -5.55
CA THR A 127 -2.85 -14.26 -5.69
C THR A 127 -4.09 -14.71 -4.92
N ARG A 128 -4.73 -15.80 -5.36
CA ARG A 128 -5.84 -16.42 -4.60
C ARG A 128 -5.45 -16.76 -3.16
N LYS A 129 -4.19 -17.16 -2.93
CA LYS A 129 -3.68 -17.44 -1.57
C LYS A 129 -3.75 -16.16 -0.74
N ASP A 130 -3.20 -15.04 -1.22
CA ASP A 130 -3.17 -13.78 -0.47
C ASP A 130 -4.57 -13.20 -0.23
N VAL A 131 -5.47 -13.29 -1.21
CA VAL A 131 -6.87 -12.87 -1.04
C VAL A 131 -7.56 -13.67 0.09
N ASN A 132 -7.32 -14.98 0.16
CA ASN A 132 -7.99 -15.86 1.12
C ASN A 132 -7.26 -16.00 2.48
N SER A 133 -6.03 -15.50 2.60
CA SER A 133 -5.22 -15.64 3.81
C SER A 133 -4.71 -14.31 4.34
N THR A 134 -3.98 -13.54 3.54
CA THR A 134 -3.39 -12.27 3.95
C THR A 134 -4.44 -11.20 4.25
N LEU A 135 -5.39 -10.95 3.34
CA LEU A 135 -6.40 -9.91 3.54
C LEU A 135 -7.25 -10.17 4.81
N PRO A 136 -7.77 -11.40 5.06
CA PRO A 136 -8.50 -11.69 6.28
C PRO A 136 -7.72 -11.45 7.58
N ILE A 137 -6.41 -11.72 7.61
CA ILE A 137 -5.60 -11.47 8.82
C ILE A 137 -5.54 -9.97 9.11
N LEU A 138 -5.28 -9.16 8.08
CA LEU A 138 -5.23 -7.70 8.22
C LEU A 138 -6.61 -7.14 8.61
N GLU A 139 -7.69 -7.70 8.06
CA GLU A 139 -9.06 -7.34 8.46
C GLU A 139 -9.36 -7.72 9.91
N TRP A 140 -8.96 -8.90 10.36
CA TRP A 140 -9.11 -9.30 11.75
C TRP A 140 -8.33 -8.39 12.70
N ALA A 141 -7.12 -7.96 12.32
CA ALA A 141 -6.37 -6.97 13.11
C ALA A 141 -7.14 -5.65 13.24
N ARG A 142 -7.79 -5.19 12.16
CA ARG A 142 -8.62 -3.97 12.16
C ARG A 142 -9.90 -4.06 12.97
N TYR A 143 -10.59 -5.20 12.93
CA TYR A 143 -11.88 -5.37 13.60
C TYR A 143 -11.77 -5.92 15.03
N SER A 144 -10.57 -6.27 15.49
CA SER A 144 -10.37 -6.69 16.88
C SER A 144 -10.13 -5.47 17.75
N ALA A 145 -10.72 -5.44 18.95
CA ALA A 145 -10.59 -4.32 19.88
C ALA A 145 -9.28 -4.36 20.68
N THR A 146 -8.69 -5.55 20.83
CA THR A 146 -7.45 -5.78 21.57
C THR A 146 -6.53 -6.77 20.85
N ALA A 147 -5.24 -6.75 21.19
CA ALA A 147 -4.28 -7.74 20.73
C ALA A 147 -4.69 -9.17 21.13
N GLU A 148 -5.16 -9.37 22.36
CA GLU A 148 -5.64 -10.69 22.83
C GLU A 148 -6.76 -11.25 21.95
N GLU A 149 -7.74 -10.42 21.59
CA GLU A 149 -8.83 -10.83 20.70
C GLU A 149 -8.32 -11.18 19.31
N PHE A 150 -7.41 -10.38 18.76
CA PHE A 150 -6.78 -10.64 17.46
C PHE A 150 -5.99 -11.94 17.47
N ILE A 151 -5.13 -12.16 18.46
CA ILE A 151 -4.30 -13.36 18.58
C ILE A 151 -5.20 -14.59 18.73
N LYS A 152 -6.23 -14.52 19.58
CA LYS A 152 -7.20 -15.60 19.73
C LYS A 152 -7.86 -15.95 18.39
N LYS A 153 -8.39 -14.98 17.65
CA LYS A 153 -8.99 -15.23 16.32
C LYS A 153 -7.99 -15.83 15.34
N SER A 154 -6.77 -15.30 15.31
CA SER A 154 -5.76 -15.71 14.34
C SER A 154 -5.14 -17.08 14.59
N THR A 155 -5.22 -17.59 15.83
CA THR A 155 -4.60 -18.86 16.26
C THR A 155 -5.60 -19.96 16.64
N THR A 156 -6.90 -19.66 16.78
CA THR A 156 -7.91 -20.66 17.13
C THR A 156 -8.03 -21.73 16.05
N GLU A 157 -7.78 -22.98 16.44
CA GLU A 157 -7.91 -24.15 15.57
C GLU A 157 -9.34 -24.29 15.04
N GLY A 158 -9.47 -24.62 13.75
CA GLY A 158 -10.76 -24.70 13.05
C GLY A 158 -11.33 -23.35 12.60
N PHE A 159 -10.90 -22.23 13.17
CA PHE A 159 -11.26 -20.88 12.70
C PHE A 159 -10.20 -20.31 11.74
N THR A 160 -8.93 -20.59 12.00
CA THR A 160 -7.80 -20.20 11.14
C THR A 160 -7.33 -21.35 10.25
N SER A 161 -6.88 -21.05 9.03
CA SER A 161 -6.31 -22.04 8.11
C SER A 161 -4.79 -22.05 8.19
N LYS A 162 -4.14 -23.16 7.78
CA LYS A 162 -2.67 -23.25 7.72
C LYS A 162 -2.05 -22.12 6.91
N ASP A 163 -2.66 -21.76 5.78
CA ASP A 163 -2.21 -20.62 4.97
C ASP A 163 -2.28 -19.29 5.72
N LYS A 164 -3.28 -19.08 6.58
CA LYS A 164 -3.37 -17.85 7.40
C LYS A 164 -2.27 -17.82 8.45
N LEU A 165 -2.07 -18.94 9.15
CA LEU A 165 -0.98 -19.06 10.11
C LEU A 165 0.39 -18.81 9.45
N GLU A 166 0.63 -19.38 8.26
CA GLU A 166 1.85 -19.15 7.49
C GLU A 166 2.07 -17.66 7.15
N LYS A 167 1.01 -16.95 6.75
CA LYS A 167 1.11 -15.51 6.46
C LYS A 167 1.34 -14.69 7.73
N LEU A 168 0.68 -15.02 8.84
CA LEU A 168 0.92 -14.35 10.12
C LEU A 168 2.36 -14.56 10.60
N GLU A 169 2.88 -15.78 10.50
CA GLU A 169 4.28 -16.08 10.83
C GLU A 169 5.25 -15.37 9.89
N ALA A 170 4.92 -15.21 8.61
CA ALA A 170 5.72 -14.40 7.68
C ALA A 170 5.82 -12.93 8.15
N PHE A 171 4.72 -12.32 8.58
CA PHE A 171 4.77 -10.97 9.17
C PHE A 171 5.61 -10.93 10.43
N LYS A 172 5.43 -11.87 11.37
CA LYS A 172 6.21 -11.92 12.62
C LYS A 172 7.72 -12.00 12.35
N ILE A 173 8.14 -12.89 11.44
CA ILE A 173 9.55 -13.07 11.09
C ILE A 173 10.12 -11.79 10.47
N GLN A 174 9.43 -11.18 9.50
CA GLN A 174 9.94 -9.98 8.84
C GLN A 174 9.94 -8.76 9.77
N LEU A 175 8.93 -8.63 10.64
CA LEU A 175 8.89 -7.58 11.65
C LEU A 175 9.99 -7.75 12.70
N LYS A 176 10.30 -8.99 13.11
CA LYS A 176 11.45 -9.27 13.98
C LYS A 176 12.76 -8.80 13.34
N VAL A 177 12.95 -9.10 12.05
CA VAL A 177 14.12 -8.63 11.29
C VAL A 177 14.17 -7.10 11.24
N ALA A 178 13.04 -6.45 10.95
CA ALA A 178 12.92 -4.99 10.96
C ALA A 178 13.18 -4.37 12.35
N ASN A 179 12.81 -5.09 13.41
CA ASN A 179 13.01 -4.70 14.81
C ASN A 179 14.37 -5.16 15.36
N ASN A 180 15.42 -5.11 14.53
CA ASN A 180 16.80 -5.46 14.91
C ASN A 180 16.95 -6.86 15.54
N GLY A 181 16.14 -7.83 15.10
CA GLY A 181 16.14 -9.19 15.59
C GLY A 181 15.39 -9.40 16.91
N GLN A 182 14.75 -8.38 17.47
CA GLN A 182 13.96 -8.48 18.70
C GLN A 182 12.52 -8.90 18.41
N ASP A 183 12.03 -9.89 19.15
CA ASP A 183 10.64 -10.32 19.05
C ASP A 183 9.68 -9.19 19.43
N LEU A 184 8.61 -9.02 18.65
CA LEU A 184 7.56 -8.07 18.93
C LEU A 184 6.63 -8.62 20.02
N THR A 185 6.14 -7.73 20.87
CA THR A 185 4.98 -8.05 21.71
C THR A 185 3.73 -8.27 20.85
N GLU A 186 2.75 -9.02 21.37
CA GLU A 186 1.46 -9.20 20.68
C GLU A 186 0.77 -7.86 20.40
N GLU A 187 0.93 -6.90 21.30
CA GLU A 187 0.40 -5.53 21.14
C GLU A 187 1.06 -4.81 19.97
N GLN A 188 2.39 -4.84 19.85
CA GLN A 188 3.10 -4.21 18.73
C GLN A 188 2.74 -4.86 17.39
N LEU A 189 2.68 -6.20 17.35
CA LEU A 189 2.28 -6.94 16.15
C LEU A 189 0.86 -6.55 15.73
N TRP A 190 -0.09 -6.54 16.67
CA TRP A 190 -1.48 -6.19 16.39
C TRP A 190 -1.62 -4.74 15.91
N GLN A 191 -1.00 -3.78 16.60
CA GLN A 191 -1.05 -2.37 16.23
C GLN A 191 -0.48 -2.11 14.83
N PHE A 192 0.64 -2.75 14.48
CA PHE A 192 1.22 -2.66 13.15
C PHE A 192 0.28 -3.23 12.08
N LEU A 193 -0.20 -4.47 12.27
CA LEU A 193 -1.08 -5.14 11.30
C LEU A 193 -2.43 -4.43 11.15
N ARG A 194 -2.91 -3.74 12.19
CA ARG A 194 -4.13 -2.95 12.16
C ARG A 194 -4.06 -1.84 11.13
N ILE A 195 -2.93 -1.14 11.04
CA ILE A 195 -2.77 -0.02 10.10
C ILE A 195 -2.10 -0.42 8.80
N PHE A 196 -1.66 -1.68 8.65
CA PHE A 196 -1.08 -2.19 7.42
C PHE A 196 -2.17 -2.61 6.42
N TYR A 197 -2.14 -2.00 5.24
CA TYR A 197 -3.07 -2.24 4.14
C TYR A 197 -2.34 -2.88 2.97
N LEU A 198 -2.95 -3.92 2.41
CA LEU A 198 -2.54 -4.50 1.13
C LEU A 198 -3.58 -4.13 0.09
N LEU A 199 -3.23 -3.23 -0.83
CA LEU A 199 -4.15 -2.69 -1.82
C LEU A 199 -3.81 -3.23 -3.21
N SER A 200 -4.79 -3.82 -3.88
CA SER A 200 -4.62 -4.37 -5.22
C SER A 200 -5.20 -3.43 -6.28
N PHE A 201 -4.42 -3.16 -7.31
CA PHE A 201 -4.81 -2.34 -8.46
C PHE A 201 -4.56 -3.10 -9.77
N ASP A 202 -5.45 -2.94 -10.74
CA ASP A 202 -5.41 -3.65 -12.03
C ASP A 202 -4.97 -2.75 -13.19
N LEU A 203 -4.23 -1.67 -12.92
CA LEU A 203 -3.92 -0.59 -13.86
C LEU A 203 -3.03 -0.98 -15.07
N ASP A 204 -2.41 -2.16 -15.06
CA ASP A 204 -1.71 -2.72 -16.22
C ASP A 204 -2.63 -3.48 -17.18
N SER A 205 -3.86 -3.77 -16.76
CA SER A 205 -4.87 -4.37 -17.63
C SER A 205 -5.41 -3.32 -18.59
N LYS A 206 -5.49 -3.68 -19.88
CA LYS A 206 -6.17 -2.86 -20.90
C LYS A 206 -7.61 -2.55 -20.52
N ASN A 207 -8.28 -3.46 -19.83
CA ASN A 207 -9.64 -3.32 -19.33
C ASN A 207 -9.66 -3.16 -17.81
N SER A 208 -8.70 -2.39 -17.27
CA SER A 208 -8.63 -2.07 -15.85
C SER A 208 -9.95 -1.47 -15.37
N ILE A 209 -10.55 -2.07 -14.35
CA ILE A 209 -11.75 -1.55 -13.70
C ILE A 209 -11.43 -0.24 -13.01
N VAL A 210 -10.29 -0.16 -12.32
CA VAL A 210 -9.85 1.07 -11.65
C VAL A 210 -9.60 2.18 -12.67
N GLY A 211 -8.89 1.86 -13.76
CA GLY A 211 -8.62 2.79 -14.85
C GLY A 211 -9.91 3.29 -15.52
N ASN A 212 -10.90 2.42 -15.71
CA ASN A 212 -12.21 2.81 -16.25
C ASN A 212 -12.97 3.75 -15.29
N MET A 213 -13.00 3.44 -13.99
CA MET A 213 -13.61 4.31 -12.98
C MET A 213 -12.94 5.69 -12.92
N MET A 214 -11.61 5.75 -12.98
CA MET A 214 -10.86 7.01 -13.04
C MET A 214 -11.11 7.77 -14.33
N GLY A 215 -11.20 7.07 -15.47
CA GLY A 215 -11.57 7.68 -16.74
C GLY A 215 -12.96 8.31 -16.69
N GLY A 216 -13.93 7.62 -16.10
CA GLY A 216 -15.28 8.16 -15.85
C GLY A 216 -15.27 9.40 -14.96
N LEU A 217 -14.46 9.40 -13.90
CA LEU A 217 -14.29 10.55 -13.00
C LEU A 217 -13.71 11.76 -13.74
N ILE A 218 -12.70 11.56 -14.59
CA ILE A 218 -12.12 12.63 -15.41
C ILE A 218 -13.19 13.19 -16.35
N SER A 219 -13.90 12.34 -17.09
CA SER A 219 -14.95 12.78 -18.02
C SER A 219 -16.10 13.53 -17.34
N ALA A 220 -16.36 13.26 -16.05
CA ALA A 220 -17.39 13.96 -15.28
C ALA A 220 -16.95 15.36 -14.82
N HIS A 221 -15.64 15.65 -14.83
CA HIS A 221 -15.06 16.87 -14.26
C HIS A 221 -14.14 17.64 -15.23
N SER A 222 -13.98 17.15 -16.47
CA SER A 222 -13.11 17.73 -17.49
C SER A 222 -13.64 17.44 -18.89
N ASP A 223 -13.51 18.42 -19.79
CA ASP A 223 -13.78 18.25 -21.22
C ASP A 223 -12.62 17.58 -21.97
N GLU A 224 -11.47 17.40 -21.30
CA GLU A 224 -10.30 16.72 -21.86
C GLU A 224 -10.48 15.21 -21.92
N ALA A 225 -9.92 14.60 -22.97
CA ALA A 225 -9.96 13.15 -23.11
C ALA A 225 -9.20 12.48 -21.93
N PRO A 226 -9.77 11.48 -21.24
CA PRO A 226 -9.16 10.90 -20.04
C PRO A 226 -7.73 10.37 -20.24
N TYR A 227 -7.40 9.87 -21.44
CA TYR A 227 -6.06 9.38 -21.74
C TYR A 227 -5.01 10.50 -21.77
N LEU A 228 -5.38 11.73 -22.15
CA LEU A 228 -4.49 12.89 -22.16
C LEU A 228 -4.21 13.38 -20.74
N VAL A 229 -5.26 13.45 -19.92
CA VAL A 229 -5.13 13.79 -18.49
C VAL A 229 -4.27 12.74 -17.78
N TRP A 230 -4.49 11.46 -18.08
CA TRP A 230 -3.65 10.39 -17.55
C TRP A 230 -2.18 10.57 -17.92
N GLN A 231 -1.87 10.79 -19.20
CA GLN A 231 -0.49 11.03 -19.65
C GLN A 231 0.13 12.30 -19.06
N GLY A 232 -0.67 13.34 -18.83
CA GLY A 232 -0.25 14.57 -18.17
C GLY A 232 0.07 14.36 -16.69
N SER A 233 -0.78 13.65 -15.95
CA SER A 233 -0.58 13.32 -14.54
C SER A 233 0.67 12.47 -14.29
N LEU A 234 1.07 11.63 -15.26
CA LEU A 234 2.34 10.88 -15.21
C LEU A 234 3.57 11.80 -15.13
N ARG A 235 3.48 13.07 -15.56
CA ARG A 235 4.58 14.04 -15.49
C ARG A 235 4.69 14.76 -14.14
N VAL A 236 3.68 14.67 -13.27
CA VAL A 236 3.60 15.38 -11.99
C VAL A 236 4.19 14.55 -10.83
N SER A 237 4.63 13.32 -11.09
CA SER A 237 5.15 12.34 -10.11
C SER A 237 6.43 12.75 -9.35
N LYS A 238 6.93 13.98 -9.52
CA LYS A 238 8.14 14.48 -8.84
C LYS A 238 7.93 15.73 -7.98
N SER A 239 6.70 16.17 -7.78
CA SER A 239 6.40 17.43 -7.07
C SER A 239 5.37 17.25 -5.96
N LEU A 240 5.49 18.04 -4.90
CA LEU A 240 4.47 18.19 -3.88
C LEU A 240 3.20 18.81 -4.50
N ILE A 241 2.05 18.17 -4.32
CA ILE A 241 0.75 18.70 -4.74
C ILE A 241 -0.06 19.02 -3.48
N ARG A 242 -0.41 20.29 -3.29
CA ARG A 242 -1.30 20.76 -2.23
C ARG A 242 -2.56 21.35 -2.82
N MET A 243 -3.70 20.98 -2.25
CA MET A 243 -4.93 21.71 -2.51
C MET A 243 -4.93 23.06 -1.79
N PRO A 244 -5.40 24.15 -2.43
CA PRO A 244 -5.65 25.40 -1.73
C PRO A 244 -6.67 25.17 -0.62
N GLU A 245 -6.44 25.78 0.54
CA GLU A 245 -7.42 25.77 1.64
C GLU A 245 -8.73 26.41 1.15
N ARG A 246 -9.84 25.71 1.35
CA ARG A 246 -11.19 26.23 1.07
C ARG A 246 -11.76 26.90 2.30
#